data_AF-A0A5S9II46-F1
#
_entry.id   AF-A0A5S9II46-F1
#
_cell.length_a   1.000
_cell.length_b   1.000
_cell.length_c   1.000
_cell.angle_alpha   90.00
_cell.angle_beta   90.00
_cell.angle_gamma   90.00
#
_symmetry.space_group_name_H-M   'P 1'
#
loop_
_entity.id
_entity.type
_entity.pdbx_description
1 polymer ?
#
loop_
_entity_poly.entity_id
_entity_poly.type
_entity_poly.pdbx_seq_one_letter_code
_entity_poly.pdbx_strand_id
1 'polypeptide(L)'
;MRSSLIMCAICICSLVYLWATNENENKSLNIDKPRVDKKASDDCGCAPQISTSGCVTGCGAIPDTTPAITKDEFMKHLQAFANSPIDEQSLDLETLLFYGKETRKWLPEQSILDEDHLRFLQRELQKTHAEIQLRVIDDEGNVRIELEPRIVEIGQKYHEHIHTTHDMQELEISGTIKRVGVHHLWSRF
;
A
#
# COMPACT_ATOMS: atom_id res chain seq x y z
N MET A 1 -44.05 -8.28 5.06
CA MET A 1 -43.16 -8.55 3.91
C MET A 1 -41.76 -8.11 4.30
N ARG A 2 -40.82 -9.05 4.42
CA ARG A 2 -39.43 -8.76 4.79
C ARG A 2 -38.63 -8.62 3.50
N SER A 3 -38.32 -7.39 3.11
CA SER A 3 -37.48 -7.11 1.95
C SER A 3 -36.03 -7.40 2.33
N SER A 4 -35.47 -8.47 1.76
CA SER A 4 -34.04 -8.74 1.80
C SER A 4 -33.30 -7.65 1.02
N LEU A 5 -32.62 -6.76 1.74
CA LEU A 5 -31.60 -5.86 1.21
C LEU A 5 -30.41 -6.70 0.75
N ILE A 6 -30.30 -6.92 -0.56
CA ILE A 6 -29.07 -7.38 -1.18
C ILE A 6 -28.28 -6.10 -1.49
N MET A 7 -27.42 -5.69 -0.56
CA MET A 7 -26.43 -4.63 -0.79
C MET A 7 -25.43 -5.14 -1.82
N CYS A 8 -25.54 -4.66 -3.06
CA CYS A 8 -24.51 -4.85 -4.06
C CYS A 8 -23.57 -3.63 -3.97
N ALA A 9 -22.53 -3.73 -3.14
CA ALA A 9 -21.51 -2.69 -3.03
C ALA A 9 -20.69 -2.67 -4.33
N ILE A 10 -21.03 -1.79 -5.26
CA ILE A 10 -20.22 -1.53 -6.44
C ILE A 10 -19.19 -0.47 -6.05
N CYS A 11 -17.98 -0.93 -5.71
CA CYS A 11 -16.85 -0.06 -5.43
C CYS A 11 -16.29 0.46 -6.77
N ILE A 12 -16.75 1.63 -7.22
CA ILE A 12 -16.18 2.31 -8.39
C ILE A 12 -14.95 3.09 -7.93
N CYS A 13 -13.80 2.43 -7.86
CA CYS A 13 -12.51 3.10 -7.73
C CYS A 13 -12.20 3.85 -9.03
N SER A 14 -12.60 5.12 -9.09
CA SER A 14 -12.15 6.03 -10.15
C SER A 14 -10.70 6.41 -9.83
N LEU A 15 -9.74 5.65 -10.37
CA LEU A 15 -8.31 5.95 -10.28
C LEU A 15 -8.00 7.15 -11.19
N VAL A 16 -8.07 8.35 -10.63
CA VAL A 16 -7.44 9.52 -11.25
C VAL A 16 -5.94 9.43 -10.95
N TYR A 17 -5.15 9.11 -11.98
CA TYR A 17 -3.70 9.00 -11.87
C TYR A 17 -3.06 10.39 -11.77
N LEU A 18 -3.04 10.98 -10.57
CA LEU A 18 -2.18 12.12 -10.28
C LEU A 18 -0.88 11.60 -9.65
N TRP A 19 0.15 11.42 -10.46
CA TRP A 19 1.49 11.06 -9.98
C TRP A 19 2.11 12.27 -9.29
N ALA A 20 1.99 12.36 -7.96
CA ALA A 20 2.78 13.30 -7.17
C ALA A 20 4.24 12.84 -7.14
N THR A 21 5.12 13.48 -7.91
CA THR A 21 6.56 13.38 -7.68
C THR A 21 6.84 14.06 -6.34
N ASN A 22 7.29 13.27 -5.36
CA ASN A 22 7.65 13.79 -4.04
C ASN A 22 8.98 14.57 -4.14
N GLU A 23 8.92 15.78 -4.70
CA GLU A 23 9.88 16.84 -4.41
C GLU A 23 9.48 17.49 -3.09
N ASN A 24 9.63 16.79 -1.97
CA ASN A 24 9.51 17.45 -0.68
C ASN A 24 10.58 17.03 0.31
N GLU A 25 11.17 18.07 0.86
CA GLU A 25 12.39 18.09 1.64
C GLU A 25 12.28 17.17 2.85
N ASN A 26 13.35 16.39 3.02
CA ASN A 26 13.64 15.56 4.17
C ASN A 26 13.87 16.46 5.42
N LYS A 27 12.80 17.06 5.97
CA LYS A 27 12.81 17.65 7.31
C LYS A 27 12.67 16.52 8.31
N SER A 28 13.82 16.03 8.75
CA SER A 28 13.96 15.14 9.91
C SER A 28 13.26 15.76 11.13
N LEU A 29 12.06 15.30 11.44
CA LEU A 29 11.45 15.55 12.74
C LEU A 29 12.21 14.72 13.77
N ASN A 30 13.04 15.43 14.54
CA ASN A 30 13.75 14.93 15.70
C ASN A 30 12.71 14.66 16.79
N ILE A 31 12.24 13.41 16.88
CA ILE A 31 11.35 12.99 17.97
C ILE A 31 12.23 12.59 19.15
N ASP A 32 12.35 13.50 20.11
CA ASP A 32 12.88 13.22 21.43
C ASP A 32 12.09 12.07 22.07
N LYS A 33 12.76 10.95 22.31
CA LYS A 33 12.20 9.83 23.07
C LYS A 33 12.10 10.22 24.55
N PRO A 34 10.93 10.15 25.18
CA PRO A 34 10.85 10.30 26.63
C PRO A 34 11.53 9.13 27.32
N ARG A 35 12.40 9.49 28.28
CA ARG A 35 13.10 8.60 29.21
C ARG A 35 12.09 7.95 30.16
N VAL A 36 11.90 6.64 30.04
CA VAL A 36 11.06 5.86 30.95
C VAL A 36 11.91 5.51 32.18
N ASP A 37 11.61 6.15 33.31
CA ASP A 37 12.18 5.80 34.60
C ASP A 37 11.56 4.50 35.13
N LYS A 38 12.41 3.52 35.42
CA LYS A 38 12.03 2.24 36.05
C LYS A 38 11.67 2.49 37.50
N LYS A 39 10.39 2.32 37.86
CA LYS A 39 9.95 2.22 39.26
C LYS A 39 9.77 0.74 39.61
N ALA A 40 10.55 0.27 40.57
CA ALA A 40 10.38 -1.03 41.21
C ALA A 40 9.20 -0.96 42.19
N SER A 41 8.36 -1.99 42.19
CA SER A 41 7.40 -2.25 43.27
C SER A 41 7.21 -3.76 43.42
N ASP A 42 7.56 -4.23 44.62
CA ASP A 42 7.39 -5.59 45.10
C ASP A 42 5.94 -5.88 45.54
N ASP A 43 5.56 -7.16 45.35
CA ASP A 43 4.64 -8.02 46.13
C ASP A 43 3.24 -7.55 46.61
N CYS A 44 2.19 -8.21 46.13
CA CYS A 44 1.37 -9.20 46.89
C CYS A 44 0.01 -9.53 46.22
N GLY A 45 -0.32 -10.83 46.11
CA GLY A 45 -1.67 -11.34 46.47
C GLY A 45 -2.74 -11.58 45.39
N CYS A 46 -2.85 -12.84 44.95
CA CYS A 46 -4.05 -13.63 44.60
C CYS A 46 -5.26 -13.01 43.84
N ALA A 47 -5.40 -13.40 42.56
CA ALA A 47 -6.67 -13.81 41.94
C ALA A 47 -6.39 -14.69 40.71
N PRO A 48 -7.22 -15.71 40.39
CA PRO A 48 -7.00 -16.56 39.22
C PRO A 48 -7.14 -15.73 37.95
N GLN A 49 -6.05 -15.62 37.21
CA GLN A 49 -6.03 -14.94 35.93
C GLN A 49 -6.80 -15.79 34.93
N ILE A 50 -8.01 -15.36 34.61
CA ILE A 50 -8.61 -15.67 33.32
C ILE A 50 -7.60 -15.16 32.32
N SER A 51 -6.96 -16.08 31.61
CA SER A 51 -6.05 -15.76 30.52
C SER A 51 -6.83 -14.96 29.49
N THR A 52 -6.76 -13.64 29.61
CA THR A 52 -7.00 -12.73 28.51
C THR A 52 -5.93 -13.10 27.50
N SER A 53 -6.27 -14.03 26.61
CA SER A 53 -5.62 -14.17 25.32
C SER A 53 -5.53 -12.76 24.77
N GLY A 54 -4.35 -12.17 24.89
CA GLY A 54 -4.08 -10.83 24.45
C GLY A 54 -4.58 -10.77 23.03
N CYS A 55 -5.58 -9.92 22.79
CA CYS A 55 -5.77 -9.42 21.46
C CYS A 55 -4.48 -8.66 21.17
N VAL A 56 -3.53 -9.35 20.55
CA VAL A 56 -2.34 -8.76 19.97
C VAL A 56 -2.89 -7.93 18.81
N THR A 57 -3.36 -6.72 19.12
CA THR A 57 -3.46 -5.60 18.20
C THR A 57 -2.03 -5.18 17.86
N GLY A 58 -1.30 -6.10 17.24
CA GLY A 58 -0.07 -5.79 16.55
C GLY A 58 -0.46 -5.08 15.27
N CYS A 59 -0.58 -3.76 15.32
CA CYS A 59 -0.38 -2.89 14.17
C CYS A 59 1.09 -2.94 13.71
N GLY A 60 1.67 -4.13 13.66
CA GLY A 60 2.95 -4.38 13.05
C GLY A 60 2.73 -4.38 11.54
N ALA A 61 3.63 -3.72 10.81
CA ALA A 61 3.70 -3.79 9.37
C ALA A 61 3.50 -5.25 8.94
N ILE A 62 2.38 -5.53 8.25
CA ILE A 62 2.17 -6.86 7.70
C ILE A 62 3.36 -7.10 6.78
N PRO A 63 4.18 -8.14 7.01
CA PRO A 63 5.32 -8.41 6.15
C PRO A 63 4.81 -8.53 4.71
N ASP A 64 5.52 -7.91 3.77
CA ASP A 64 5.22 -8.03 2.35
C ASP A 64 5.02 -9.51 2.01
N THR A 65 3.78 -9.87 1.69
CA THR A 65 3.40 -11.27 1.41
C THR A 65 3.79 -11.71 0.01
N THR A 66 4.37 -10.79 -0.77
CA THR A 66 4.93 -11.09 -2.07
C THR A 66 6.09 -12.08 -1.93
N PRO A 67 6.00 -13.26 -2.56
CA PRO A 67 7.14 -14.17 -2.63
C PRO A 67 8.32 -13.44 -3.28
N ALA A 68 9.51 -13.49 -2.68
CA ALA A 68 10.68 -12.85 -3.29
C ALA A 68 10.96 -13.47 -4.66
N ILE A 69 11.15 -12.63 -5.68
CA ILE A 69 11.69 -13.07 -6.98
C ILE A 69 13.13 -13.53 -6.78
N THR A 70 13.55 -14.58 -7.49
CA THR A 70 14.95 -15.03 -7.46
C THR A 70 15.84 -14.12 -8.32
N LYS A 71 17.16 -14.12 -8.08
CA LYS A 71 18.09 -13.31 -8.89
C LYS A 71 18.09 -13.75 -10.37
N ASP A 72 17.96 -15.04 -10.64
CA ASP A 72 17.93 -15.59 -12.00
C ASP A 72 16.65 -15.19 -12.75
N GLU A 73 15.49 -15.24 -12.09
CA GLU A 73 14.23 -14.75 -12.66
C GLU A 73 14.28 -13.24 -12.91
N PHE A 74 14.82 -12.47 -11.98
CA PHE A 74 15.03 -11.04 -12.18
C PHE A 74 15.90 -10.78 -13.42
N MET A 75 17.03 -11.47 -13.57
CA MET A 75 17.90 -11.30 -14.74
C MET A 75 17.20 -11.67 -16.04
N LYS A 76 16.36 -12.71 -16.03
CA LYS A 76 15.55 -13.10 -17.18
C LYS A 76 14.60 -11.97 -17.60
N HIS A 77 13.86 -11.40 -16.66
CA HIS A 77 12.93 -10.29 -16.94
C HIS A 77 13.67 -9.02 -17.35
N LEU A 78 14.80 -8.71 -16.70
CA LEU A 78 15.61 -7.54 -17.05
C LEU A 78 16.15 -7.65 -18.48
N GLN A 79 16.65 -8.83 -18.88
CA GLN A 79 17.14 -9.07 -20.23
C GLN A 79 16.00 -9.03 -21.25
N ALA A 80 14.84 -9.60 -20.94
CA ALA A 80 13.69 -9.53 -21.84
C ALA A 80 13.22 -8.08 -22.04
N PHE A 81 13.16 -7.29 -20.95
CA PHE A 81 12.85 -5.86 -21.02
C PHE A 81 13.87 -5.10 -21.87
N ALA A 82 15.18 -5.36 -21.70
CA ALA A 82 16.25 -4.72 -22.47
C ALA A 82 16.15 -4.94 -24.00
N ASN A 83 15.48 -6.02 -24.42
CA ASN A 83 15.30 -6.37 -25.83
C ASN A 83 13.90 -6.03 -26.35
N SER A 84 13.03 -5.49 -25.49
CA SER A 84 11.68 -5.06 -25.86
C SER A 84 11.66 -3.57 -26.18
N PRO A 85 10.67 -3.07 -26.94
CA PRO A 85 10.44 -1.63 -27.03
C PRO A 85 10.18 -1.01 -25.65
N ILE A 86 10.61 0.24 -25.45
CA ILE A 86 10.28 1.02 -24.25
C ILE A 86 8.82 1.51 -24.37
N ASP A 87 7.88 0.59 -24.25
CA ASP A 87 6.46 0.89 -24.16
C ASP A 87 5.87 0.35 -22.84
N GLU A 88 4.67 0.83 -22.53
CA GLU A 88 4.01 0.55 -21.26
C GLU A 88 3.30 -0.83 -21.26
N GLN A 89 3.57 -1.69 -22.24
CA GLN A 89 2.84 -2.95 -22.47
C GLN A 89 3.71 -4.22 -22.32
N SER A 90 4.94 -4.09 -21.84
CA SER A 90 5.82 -5.24 -21.59
C SER A 90 5.50 -5.93 -20.26
N LEU A 91 5.15 -7.23 -20.32
CA LEU A 91 4.94 -8.05 -19.12
C LEU A 91 6.21 -8.13 -18.25
N ASP A 92 7.39 -8.11 -18.87
CA ASP A 92 8.66 -8.13 -18.16
C ASP A 92 8.87 -6.83 -17.37
N LEU A 93 8.52 -5.68 -17.96
CA LEU A 93 8.50 -4.40 -17.24
C LEU A 93 7.50 -4.44 -16.08
N GLU A 94 6.27 -4.90 -16.30
CA GLU A 94 5.26 -4.99 -15.23
C GLU A 94 5.74 -5.89 -14.09
N THR A 95 6.41 -7.00 -14.42
CA THR A 95 7.01 -7.92 -13.45
C THR A 95 8.11 -7.23 -12.64
N LEU A 96 9.03 -6.51 -13.29
CA LEU A 96 10.07 -5.74 -12.61
C LEU A 96 9.50 -4.66 -11.67
N LEU A 97 8.39 -4.02 -12.05
CA LEU A 97 7.69 -3.05 -11.21
C LEU A 97 6.94 -3.71 -10.04
N PHE A 98 6.32 -4.87 -10.26
CA PHE A 98 5.67 -5.66 -9.23
C PHE A 98 6.65 -6.08 -8.11
N TYR A 99 7.89 -6.39 -8.49
CA TYR A 99 9.00 -6.69 -7.60
C TYR A 99 9.90 -5.46 -7.33
N GLY A 100 9.33 -4.26 -7.32
CA GLY A 100 10.10 -3.01 -7.31
C GLY A 100 11.14 -2.87 -6.17
N LYS A 101 10.94 -3.53 -5.03
CA LYS A 101 11.92 -3.55 -3.93
C LYS A 101 13.19 -4.30 -4.32
N GLU A 102 13.05 -5.53 -4.81
CA GLU A 102 14.15 -6.37 -5.30
C GLU A 102 14.79 -5.76 -6.55
N THR A 103 13.98 -5.22 -7.47
CA THR A 103 14.46 -4.52 -8.66
C THR A 103 15.34 -3.33 -8.28
N ARG A 104 14.92 -2.46 -7.36
CA ARG A 104 15.76 -1.34 -6.87
C ARG A 104 17.07 -1.82 -6.22
N LYS A 105 17.03 -2.96 -5.53
CA LYS A 105 18.21 -3.54 -4.88
C LYS A 105 19.23 -4.04 -5.90
N TRP A 106 18.80 -4.72 -6.95
CA TRP A 106 19.69 -5.39 -7.90
C TRP A 106 20.04 -4.57 -9.13
N LEU A 107 19.21 -3.60 -9.52
CA LEU A 107 19.42 -2.76 -10.70
C LEU A 107 20.79 -2.05 -10.73
N PRO A 108 21.35 -1.51 -9.62
CA PRO A 108 22.67 -0.87 -9.64
C PRO A 108 23.83 -1.81 -10.00
N GLU A 109 23.65 -3.12 -9.85
CA GLU A 109 24.66 -4.13 -10.18
C GLU A 109 24.64 -4.52 -11.68
N GLN A 110 23.69 -3.99 -12.47
CA GLN A 110 23.46 -4.45 -13.84
C GLN A 110 23.79 -3.37 -14.87
N SER A 111 24.44 -3.77 -15.96
CA SER A 111 24.82 -2.90 -17.08
C SER A 111 24.16 -3.29 -18.41
N ILE A 112 23.14 -4.16 -18.36
CA ILE A 112 22.50 -4.70 -19.58
C ILE A 112 21.50 -3.74 -20.22
N LEU A 113 20.98 -2.77 -19.47
CA LEU A 113 20.06 -1.77 -20.00
C LEU A 113 20.83 -0.65 -20.69
N ASP A 114 20.34 -0.20 -21.84
CA ASP A 114 20.74 1.09 -22.38
C ASP A 114 20.23 2.25 -21.51
N GLU A 115 20.68 3.47 -21.83
CA GLU A 115 20.37 4.66 -21.05
C GLU A 115 18.86 4.95 -20.99
N ASP A 116 18.13 4.72 -22.07
CA ASP A 116 16.71 5.05 -22.15
C ASP A 116 15.86 4.05 -21.36
N HIS A 117 16.16 2.74 -21.46
CA HIS A 117 15.51 1.71 -20.66
C HIS A 117 15.78 1.91 -19.16
N LEU A 118 17.04 2.21 -18.81
CA LEU A 118 17.41 2.46 -17.42
C LEU A 118 16.68 3.68 -16.87
N ARG A 119 16.67 4.80 -17.61
CA ARG A 119 15.99 6.03 -17.21
C ARG A 119 14.49 5.81 -17.06
N PHE A 120 13.87 5.08 -17.99
CA PHE A 120 12.44 4.75 -17.92
C PHE A 120 12.14 3.91 -16.69
N LEU A 121 12.85 2.79 -16.48
CA LEU A 121 12.63 1.90 -15.35
C LEU A 121 12.86 2.61 -14.01
N GLN A 122 13.90 3.43 -13.89
CA GLN A 122 14.17 4.23 -12.69
C GLN A 122 13.05 5.22 -12.39
N ARG A 123 12.59 5.97 -13.41
CA ARG A 123 11.46 6.90 -13.27
C ARG A 123 10.22 6.17 -12.76
N GLU A 124 9.93 4.99 -13.31
CA GLU A 124 8.81 4.20 -12.84
C GLU A 124 9.03 3.71 -11.40
N LEU A 125 10.19 3.16 -11.06
CA LEU A 125 10.49 2.68 -9.70
C LEU A 125 10.50 3.78 -8.62
N GLN A 126 10.63 5.05 -9.00
CA GLN A 126 10.51 6.19 -8.08
C GLN A 126 9.07 6.47 -7.64
N LYS A 127 8.08 5.95 -8.36
CA LYS A 127 6.67 6.09 -8.03
C LYS A 127 6.31 5.16 -6.86
N THR A 128 6.42 5.68 -5.65
CA THR A 128 6.24 4.94 -4.39
C THR A 128 4.90 5.19 -3.70
N HIS A 129 4.10 6.12 -4.21
CA HIS A 129 2.83 6.51 -3.62
C HIS A 129 1.70 6.41 -4.63
N ALA A 130 0.47 6.24 -4.12
CA ALA A 130 -0.76 6.28 -4.89
C ALA A 130 -1.74 7.24 -4.21
N GLU A 131 -2.52 7.96 -5.02
CA GLU A 131 -3.70 8.67 -4.53
C GLU A 131 -4.89 7.71 -4.50
N ILE A 132 -5.62 7.69 -3.40
CA ILE A 132 -6.86 6.94 -3.25
C ILE A 132 -8.01 7.84 -2.87
N GLN A 133 -9.19 7.47 -3.38
CA GLN A 133 -10.47 8.03 -3.02
C GLN A 133 -11.46 6.88 -2.92
N LEU A 134 -12.39 6.95 -1.96
CA LEU A 134 -13.47 5.97 -1.83
C LEU A 134 -14.81 6.69 -1.70
N ARG A 135 -15.82 6.21 -2.43
CA ARG A 135 -17.19 6.68 -2.32
C ARG A 135 -18.13 5.50 -2.22
N VAL A 136 -19.08 5.56 -1.29
CA VAL A 136 -20.21 4.63 -1.21
C VAL A 136 -21.43 5.38 -1.72
N ILE A 137 -22.02 4.86 -2.79
CA ILE A 137 -23.17 5.43 -3.48
C ILE A 137 -24.35 4.49 -3.29
N ASP A 138 -25.51 5.03 -2.94
CA ASP A 138 -26.74 4.24 -2.83
C ASP A 138 -27.39 3.98 -4.21
N ASP A 139 -28.53 3.29 -4.20
CA ASP A 139 -29.32 2.97 -5.40
C ASP A 139 -29.98 4.19 -6.05
N GLU A 140 -30.11 5.29 -5.31
CA GLU A 140 -30.61 6.59 -5.79
C GLU A 140 -29.49 7.48 -6.36
N GLY A 141 -28.22 7.08 -6.23
CA GLY A 141 -27.05 7.83 -6.72
C GLY A 141 -26.48 8.84 -5.72
N ASN A 142 -26.94 8.85 -4.47
CA ASN A 142 -26.42 9.74 -3.43
C ASN A 142 -25.14 9.19 -2.81
N VAL A 143 -24.13 10.05 -2.63
CA VAL A 143 -22.92 9.72 -1.87
C VAL A 143 -23.24 9.68 -0.39
N ARG A 144 -23.09 8.50 0.22
CA ARG A 144 -23.37 8.27 1.64
C ARG A 144 -22.12 8.32 2.52
N ILE A 145 -21.00 7.90 1.94
CA ILE A 145 -19.69 7.86 2.59
C ILE A 145 -18.66 8.33 1.56
N GLU A 146 -17.77 9.23 1.97
CA GLU A 146 -16.68 9.72 1.14
C GLU A 146 -15.38 9.76 1.93
N LEU A 147 -14.37 9.06 1.43
CA LEU A 147 -12.99 9.29 1.77
C LEU A 147 -12.43 10.28 0.75
N GLU A 148 -12.10 11.49 1.22
CA GLU A 148 -11.39 12.50 0.44
C GLU A 148 -10.07 11.95 -0.15
N PRO A 149 -9.60 12.49 -1.29
CA PRO A 149 -8.33 12.08 -1.89
C PRO A 149 -7.18 12.08 -0.89
N ARG A 150 -6.51 10.93 -0.77
CA ARG A 150 -5.42 10.68 0.17
C ARG A 150 -4.23 10.05 -0.53
N ILE A 151 -3.03 10.53 -0.23
CA ILE A 151 -1.79 9.92 -0.69
C ILE A 151 -1.37 8.84 0.29
N VAL A 152 -1.20 7.61 -0.21
CA VAL A 152 -0.74 6.45 0.58
C VAL A 152 0.49 5.82 -0.06
N GLU A 153 1.36 5.23 0.77
CA GLU A 153 2.55 4.52 0.30
C GLU A 153 2.18 3.14 -0.26
N ILE A 154 2.73 2.81 -1.44
CA ILE A 154 2.54 1.51 -2.08
C ILE A 154 3.30 0.44 -1.31
N GLY A 155 2.64 -0.67 -1.02
CA GLY A 155 3.16 -1.81 -0.27
C GLY A 155 2.99 -1.68 1.24
N GLN A 156 2.49 -0.55 1.73
CA GLN A 156 2.17 -0.36 3.15
C GLN A 156 0.70 -0.62 3.45
N LYS A 157 0.44 -1.12 4.66
CA LYS A 157 -0.92 -1.16 5.19
C LYS A 157 -1.33 0.24 5.63
N TYR A 158 -2.52 0.67 5.25
CA TYR A 158 -3.16 1.86 5.79
C TYR A 158 -4.48 1.49 6.46
N HIS A 159 -4.92 2.36 7.35
CA HIS A 159 -6.16 2.23 8.11
C HIS A 159 -6.77 3.62 8.20
N GLU A 160 -8.00 3.78 7.71
CA GLU A 160 -8.68 5.06 7.67
C GLU A 160 -10.06 4.91 8.30
N HIS A 161 -10.41 5.88 9.14
CA HIS A 161 -11.76 6.06 9.66
C HIS A 161 -12.45 7.07 8.76
N ILE A 162 -13.57 6.68 8.17
CA ILE A 162 -14.33 7.52 7.27
C ILE A 162 -15.53 8.06 8.03
N HIS A 163 -15.47 9.36 8.33
CA HIS A 163 -16.59 10.06 8.93
C HIS A 163 -17.74 10.15 7.93
N THR A 164 -18.89 9.64 8.32
CA THR A 164 -20.09 9.62 7.48
C THR A 164 -20.83 10.94 7.59
N THR A 165 -21.39 11.41 6.48
CA THR A 165 -22.16 12.67 6.42
C THR A 165 -23.63 12.50 6.84
N HIS A 166 -24.06 11.26 7.13
CA HIS A 166 -25.44 10.87 7.41
C HIS A 166 -25.51 9.96 8.64
N ASP A 167 -26.73 9.58 9.07
CA ASP A 167 -27.06 8.66 10.19
C ASP A 167 -26.53 7.21 10.02
N MET A 168 -25.39 7.04 9.37
CA MET A 168 -24.66 5.79 9.24
C MET A 168 -23.66 5.64 10.39
N GLN A 169 -23.35 4.39 10.72
CA GLN A 169 -22.24 4.09 11.59
C GLN A 169 -20.92 4.47 10.90
N GLU A 170 -19.94 4.92 11.68
CA GLU A 170 -18.59 5.17 11.21
C GLU A 170 -18.03 3.93 10.49
N LEU A 171 -17.44 4.15 9.31
CA LEU A 171 -16.86 3.09 8.52
C LEU A 171 -15.35 3.08 8.73
N GLU A 172 -14.81 1.90 9.01
CA GLU A 172 -13.37 1.67 9.03
C GLU A 172 -12.98 0.93 7.76
N ILE A 173 -11.97 1.45 7.05
CA ILE A 173 -11.33 0.74 5.96
C ILE A 173 -9.89 0.46 6.33
N SER A 174 -9.42 -0.74 6.01
CA SER A 174 -8.02 -1.09 6.16
C SER A 174 -7.58 -1.81 4.91
N GLY A 175 -6.42 -1.49 4.37
CA GLY A 175 -5.99 -2.15 3.15
C GLY A 175 -4.53 -1.97 2.83
N THR A 176 -4.13 -2.62 1.74
CA THR A 176 -2.81 -2.48 1.15
C THR A 176 -2.98 -2.26 -0.34
N ILE A 177 -2.22 -1.33 -0.88
CA ILE A 177 -2.12 -1.10 -2.32
C ILE A 177 -0.79 -1.64 -2.78
N LYS A 178 -0.80 -2.36 -3.89
CA LYS A 178 0.39 -2.85 -4.55
C LYS A 178 0.42 -2.37 -5.99
N ARG A 179 1.61 -2.02 -6.48
CA ARG A 179 1.80 -1.78 -7.90
C ARG A 179 1.94 -3.11 -8.64
N VAL A 180 1.18 -3.27 -9.72
CA VAL A 180 1.21 -4.47 -10.57
C VAL A 180 1.53 -4.16 -12.03
N GLY A 181 1.65 -2.89 -12.40
CA GLY A 181 2.08 -2.47 -13.73
C GLY A 181 2.35 -0.96 -13.78
N VAL A 182 2.55 -0.41 -14.98
CA VAL A 182 2.78 1.04 -15.16
C VAL A 182 1.55 1.83 -14.71
N HIS A 183 0.38 1.41 -15.19
CA HIS A 183 -0.94 2.03 -14.92
C HIS A 183 -1.89 1.11 -14.16
N HIS A 184 -1.33 0.17 -13.41
CA HIS A 184 -2.14 -0.82 -12.70
C HIS A 184 -1.73 -0.89 -11.23
N LEU A 185 -2.72 -0.70 -10.37
CA LEU A 185 -2.62 -0.90 -8.93
C LEU A 185 -3.59 -2.01 -8.54
N TRP A 186 -3.16 -2.87 -7.64
CA TRP A 186 -4.00 -3.84 -6.97
C TRP A 186 -4.24 -3.37 -5.55
N SER A 187 -5.48 -3.49 -5.08
CA SER A 187 -5.84 -3.17 -3.70
C SER A 187 -6.53 -4.36 -3.05
N ARG A 188 -6.31 -4.50 -1.75
CA ARG A 188 -7.03 -5.44 -0.88
C ARG A 188 -7.49 -4.68 0.36
N PHE A 189 -8.79 -4.73 0.61
CA PHE A 189 -9.48 -4.14 1.75
C PHE A 189 -10.06 -5.25 2.64
#